data_AF-A0A1F6YSK2-F1
#
_entry.id   AF-A0A1F6YSK2-F1
#
_cell.length_a   1.000
_cell.length_b   1.000
_cell.length_c   1.000
_cell.angle_alpha   90.00
_cell.angle_beta   90.00
_cell.angle_gamma   90.00
#
_symmetry.space_group_name_H-M   'P 1'
#
loop_
_entity.id
_entity.type
_entity.pdbx_description
1 polymer ?
#
loop_
_entity_poly.entity_id
_entity_poly.type
_entity_poly.pdbx_seq_one_letter_code
_entity_poly.pdbx_strand_id
1 'polypeptide(L)'
;MDTLLQSQVFFFISSVGFVILWILTAIFLFYLIRATKTFSKILDQMGDDIESMGDTTKEMLEDIRDSAVFGFLFRKKKKGRKSKED
;
A
#
# COMPACT_ATOMS: atom_id res chain seq x y z
N MET A 1 17.43 -8.84 -55.81
CA MET A 1 16.52 -9.99 -55.56
C MET A 1 16.51 -10.36 -54.08
N ASP A 2 17.66 -10.32 -53.39
CA ASP A 2 17.77 -10.66 -51.96
C ASP A 2 17.02 -9.75 -50.98
N THR A 3 16.96 -8.43 -51.26
CA THR A 3 16.24 -7.47 -50.42
C THR A 3 14.73 -7.70 -50.40
N LEU A 4 14.15 -8.11 -51.53
CA LEU A 4 12.72 -8.45 -51.62
C LEU A 4 12.38 -9.70 -50.80
N LEU A 5 13.24 -10.72 -50.83
CA LEU A 5 13.09 -11.92 -50.02
C LEU A 5 13.23 -11.61 -48.52
N GLN A 6 14.22 -10.79 -48.14
CA GLN A 6 14.40 -10.35 -46.76
C GLN A 6 13.17 -9.60 -46.24
N SER A 7 12.60 -8.68 -47.03
CA SER A 7 11.39 -7.95 -46.65
C SER A 7 10.17 -8.87 -46.49
N GLN A 8 10.00 -9.88 -47.34
CA GLN A 8 8.90 -10.85 -47.21
C GLN A 8 9.02 -11.67 -45.92
N VAL A 9 10.22 -12.15 -45.58
CA VAL A 9 10.44 -12.90 -44.34
C VAL A 9 10.20 -12.01 -43.12
N PHE A 10 10.64 -10.75 -43.16
CA PHE A 10 10.41 -9.79 -42.07
C PHE A 10 8.92 -9.44 -41.89
N PHE A 11 8.17 -9.36 -42.99
CA PHE A 11 6.72 -9.16 -42.94
C PHE A 11 5.99 -10.37 -42.38
N PHE A 12 6.40 -11.58 -42.75
CA PHE A 12 5.81 -12.80 -42.24
C PHE A 12 6.03 -12.95 -40.73
N ILE A 13 7.28 -12.76 -40.26
CA ILE A 13 7.60 -12.86 -38.84
C ILE A 13 6.93 -11.75 -38.03
N SER A 14 6.83 -10.53 -38.56
CA SER A 14 6.16 -9.43 -37.87
C SER A 14 4.66 -9.66 -37.78
N SER A 15 4.03 -10.18 -38.83
CA SER A 15 2.60 -10.48 -38.83
C SER A 15 2.25 -11.58 -37.81
N VAL A 16 3.00 -12.68 -37.80
CA VAL A 16 2.80 -13.77 -36.83
C VAL A 16 3.09 -13.28 -35.42
N GLY A 17 4.18 -12.52 -35.25
CA GLY A 17 4.53 -11.91 -33.97
C GLY A 17 3.45 -10.96 -33.46
N PHE A 18 2.82 -10.17 -34.34
CA PHE A 18 1.76 -9.25 -33.98
C PHE A 18 0.50 -9.98 -33.51
N VAL A 19 0.12 -11.07 -34.18
CA VAL A 19 -0.99 -11.93 -33.75
C VAL A 19 -0.73 -12.53 -32.37
N ILE A 20 0.47 -13.07 -32.14
CA ILE A 20 0.85 -13.64 -30.84
C ILE A 20 0.88 -12.55 -29.75
N LEU A 21 1.45 -11.38 -30.05
CA LEU A 21 1.45 -10.24 -29.13
C LEU A 21 0.03 -9.82 -28.77
N TRP A 22 -0.88 -9.75 -29.73
CA TRP A 22 -2.28 -9.39 -29.44
C TRP A 22 -2.97 -10.41 -28.54
N ILE A 23 -2.74 -11.71 -28.76
CA ILE A 23 -3.27 -12.77 -27.89
C ILE A 23 -2.69 -12.62 -26.47
N LEU A 24 -1.38 -12.43 -26.35
CA LEU A 24 -0.72 -12.18 -25.06
C LEU A 24 -1.27 -10.94 -24.38
N THR A 25 -1.44 -9.84 -25.10
CA THR A 25 -2.03 -8.60 -24.59
C THR A 25 -3.47 -8.83 -24.12
N ALA A 26 -4.29 -9.56 -24.87
CA ALA A 26 -5.66 -9.87 -24.46
C ALA A 26 -5.70 -10.70 -23.17
N ILE A 27 -4.86 -11.74 -23.07
CA ILE A 27 -4.71 -12.54 -21.86
C ILE A 27 -4.21 -11.67 -20.69
N PHE A 28 -3.20 -10.83 -20.95
CA PHE A 28 -2.62 -9.93 -19.95
C PHE A 28 -3.68 -8.95 -19.41
N LEU A 29 -4.47 -8.30 -20.27
CA LEU A 29 -5.56 -7.42 -19.84
C LEU A 29 -6.61 -8.17 -19.04
N PHE A 30 -6.99 -9.38 -19.46
CA PHE A 30 -7.94 -10.20 -18.73
C PHE A 30 -7.45 -10.51 -17.30
N TYR A 31 -6.17 -10.87 -17.17
CA TYR A 31 -5.55 -11.07 -15.86
C TYR A 31 -5.43 -9.79 -15.05
N LEU A 32 -5.11 -8.65 -15.69
CA LEU A 32 -5.01 -7.35 -15.03
C LEU A 32 -6.34 -6.95 -14.40
N ILE A 33 -7.44 -7.06 -15.16
CA ILE A 33 -8.79 -6.75 -14.66
C ILE A 33 -9.16 -7.65 -13.49
N ARG A 34 -8.84 -8.95 -13.58
CA ARG A 34 -9.09 -9.90 -12.49
C ARG A 34 -8.27 -9.57 -11.25
N ALA A 35 -6.99 -9.23 -11.43
CA ALA A 35 -6.11 -8.82 -10.35
C ALA A 35 -6.65 -7.57 -9.66
N THR A 36 -6.97 -6.51 -10.41
CA THR A 36 -7.49 -5.26 -9.84
C THR A 36 -8.79 -5.49 -9.05
N LYS A 37 -9.71 -6.33 -9.54
CA LYS A 37 -10.94 -6.66 -8.81
C LYS A 37 -10.66 -7.38 -7.48
N THR A 38 -9.70 -8.30 -7.45
CA THR A 38 -9.30 -8.99 -6.22
C THR A 38 -8.57 -8.04 -5.27
N PHE A 39 -7.65 -7.22 -5.79
CA PHE A 39 -6.93 -6.22 -5.01
C PHE A 39 -7.86 -5.19 -4.40
N SER A 40 -8.90 -4.73 -5.12
CA SER A 40 -9.89 -3.79 -4.58
C SER A 40 -10.60 -4.37 -3.36
N LYS A 41 -11.00 -5.65 -3.41
CA LYS A 41 -11.63 -6.32 -2.25
C LYS A 41 -10.68 -6.46 -1.07
N ILE A 42 -9.40 -6.77 -1.34
CA ILE A 42 -8.39 -6.87 -0.29
C ILE A 42 -8.14 -5.50 0.34
N LEU A 43 -8.06 -4.44 -0.46
CA LEU A 43 -7.85 -3.07 0.02
C LEU A 43 -9.02 -2.56 0.85
N ASP A 44 -10.27 -2.82 0.45
CA ASP A 44 -11.45 -2.47 1.25
C ASP A 44 -11.41 -3.18 2.61
N GLN A 45 -11.14 -4.49 2.61
CA GLN A 45 -11.09 -5.26 3.87
C GLN A 45 -9.91 -4.86 4.77
N MET A 46 -8.75 -4.53 4.19
CA MET A 46 -7.63 -3.96 4.94
C MET A 46 -7.93 -2.56 5.46
N GLY A 47 -8.74 -1.77 4.74
CA GLY A 47 -9.19 -0.46 5.18
C GLY A 47 -10.03 -0.54 6.45
N ASP A 48 -11.01 -1.43 6.47
CA ASP A 48 -11.87 -1.69 7.63
C ASP A 48 -11.04 -2.19 8.84
N ASP A 49 -10.09 -3.10 8.61
CA ASP A 49 -9.20 -3.61 9.65
C ASP A 49 -8.31 -2.50 10.22
N ILE A 50 -7.75 -1.62 9.38
CA ILE A 50 -6.92 -0.48 9.81
C ILE A 50 -7.75 0.55 10.59
N GLU A 51 -8.99 0.82 10.19
CA GLU A 51 -9.89 1.74 10.89
C GLU A 51 -10.20 1.21 12.30
N SER A 52 -10.51 -0.08 12.43
CA SER A 52 -10.73 -0.73 13.73
C SER A 52 -9.48 -0.75 14.63
N MET A 53 -8.29 -0.93 14.04
CA MET A 53 -7.01 -0.83 14.74
C MET A 53 -6.72 0.61 15.15
N GLY A 54 -7.10 1.59 14.35
CA GLY A 54 -6.97 3.02 14.65
C GLY A 54 -7.78 3.40 15.87
N ASP A 55 -9.04 2.97 15.94
CA ASP A 55 -9.91 3.21 17.09
C ASP A 55 -9.41 2.49 18.36
N THR A 56 -9.02 1.21 18.25
CA THR A 56 -8.43 0.47 19.38
C THR A 56 -7.13 1.13 19.86
N THR A 57 -6.27 1.58 18.94
CA THR A 57 -5.02 2.25 19.29
C THR A 57 -5.29 3.61 19.93
N LYS A 58 -6.33 4.32 19.49
CA LYS A 58 -6.75 5.60 20.04
C LYS A 58 -7.32 5.43 21.45
N GLU A 59 -8.17 4.43 21.68
CA GLU A 59 -8.66 4.06 23.00
C GLU A 59 -7.52 3.64 23.93
N MET A 60 -6.60 2.77 23.48
CA MET A 60 -5.42 2.39 24.26
C MET A 60 -4.51 3.59 24.55
N LEU A 61 -4.33 4.52 23.61
CA LEU A 61 -3.55 5.73 23.82
C LEU A 61 -4.21 6.66 24.84
N GLU A 62 -5.54 6.74 24.84
CA GLU A 62 -6.33 7.50 25.79
C GLU A 62 -6.24 6.88 27.19
N ASP A 63 -6.41 5.56 27.31
CA ASP A 63 -6.23 4.80 28.55
C ASP A 63 -4.80 4.91 29.12
N ILE A 64 -3.78 4.85 28.25
CA ILE A 64 -2.39 5.02 28.67
C ILE A 64 -2.14 6.46 29.13
N ARG A 65 -2.70 7.46 28.44
CA ARG A 65 -2.59 8.88 28.79
C ARG A 65 -3.26 9.20 30.13
N ASP A 66 -4.44 8.62 30.40
CA ASP A 66 -5.14 8.76 31.67
C ASP A 66 -4.58 7.86 32.77
N SER A 67 -3.75 6.86 32.42
CA SER A 67 -3.09 6.03 33.42
C SER A 67 -2.14 6.86 34.28
N ALA A 68 -2.31 6.73 35.60
CA ALA A 68 -1.40 7.27 36.61
C ALA A 68 0.06 6.81 36.41
N VAL A 69 0.28 5.73 35.65
CA VAL A 69 1.60 5.19 35.30
C VAL A 69 2.37 6.12 34.37
N PHE A 70 1.72 6.73 33.36
CA PHE A 70 2.36 7.70 32.47
C PHE A 70 2.65 9.02 33.21
N GLY A 71 1.71 9.46 34.06
CA GLY A 71 1.88 10.61 34.93
C GLY A 71 2.94 10.43 36.04
N PHE A 72 3.26 9.19 36.42
CA PHE A 72 4.32 8.84 37.36
C PHE A 72 5.69 8.72 36.68
N LEU A 73 5.77 8.07 35.51
CA LEU A 73 7.01 7.88 34.74
C LEU A 73 7.50 9.17 34.04
N PHE A 74 6.59 9.98 33.49
CA PHE A 74 6.92 11.23 32.81
C PHE A 74 6.75 12.48 33.69
N ARG A 75 6.59 12.33 35.01
CA ARG A 75 6.50 13.46 35.94
C ARG A 75 7.80 14.27 35.89
N LYS A 76 7.83 15.29 35.03
CA LYS A 76 8.83 16.37 35.07
C LYS A 76 8.86 16.87 36.50
N LYS A 77 9.96 16.59 37.20
CA LYS A 77 10.26 17.03 38.55
C LYS A 77 10.07 18.54 38.58
N LYS A 78 8.90 19.04 39.03
CA LYS A 78 8.70 20.45 39.34
C LYS A 78 9.64 20.73 40.51
N LYS A 79 10.83 21.22 40.17
CA LYS A 79 11.81 21.79 41.09
C LYS A 79 11.17 23.09 41.60
N GLY A 80 10.30 22.95 42.61
CA GLY A 80 9.72 24.06 43.35
C GLY A 80 10.84 24.80 44.07
N ARG A 81 11.36 25.83 43.42
CA ARG A 81 12.33 26.76 43.99
C ARG A 81 11.54 27.88 44.69
N LYS A 82 11.74 27.96 46.01
CA LYS A 82 11.62 29.12 46.92
C LYS A 82 10.23 29.68 47.29
N SER A 83 9.99 29.74 48.60
CA SER A 83 9.92 31.00 49.36
C SER A 83 10.58 30.72 50.73
N LYS A 84 11.73 31.31 51.11
CA LYS A 84 11.87 32.64 51.77
C LYS A 84 10.77 32.85 52.82
N GLU A 85 11.10 32.71 54.11
CA GLU A 85 11.71 33.73 54.99
C GLU A 85 10.57 34.35 55.81
N ASP A 86 10.47 33.91 57.06
CA ASP A 86 10.06 34.66 58.27
C ASP A 86 10.35 33.79 59.50
#